data_AF-A0A835D4H5-F1
#
_entry.id   AF-A0A835D4H5-F1
#
_cell.length_a   1.000
_cell.length_b   1.000
_cell.length_c   1.000
_cell.angle_alpha   90.00
_cell.angle_beta   90.00
_cell.angle_gamma   90.00
#
_symmetry.space_group_name_H-M   'P 1'
#
loop_
_entity.id
_entity.type
_entity.pdbx_description
1 polymer ?
#
loop_
_entity_poly.entity_id
_entity_poly.type
_entity_poly.pdbx_seq_one_letter_code
_entity_poly.pdbx_strand_id
1 'polypeptide(L)'
;MESLFGYVATNGKSPVGNKTSTNPSSSNTGPPPQILILDPSKSQNTAIVVRSLTISRKEILDALLNGHVLNSDTLEKLTRIAPTKEEEAQILEFDGNSTKLADAESFLYHLLKAVPSAFTRLDAMLFRSNYDLEIRHFKESLQTLELGCKELRNRGLFLKLVDAILSGNRMNAGTASGNAQAFDLTALQKLSDVKSTDGKTTLLHFVVEEIVRSEGKRCVINRNHSLDRSNSSNLSSGSGTTKEEREKEYIRLGLPVVGGLSLEFFNIKKAATIDCDAFINTCSTLTTGVAKIRQSMARCGSEGGRFLREMKAFLEEAEKELKVVRQEQTKVMELVKRTGEYYPSGASKDRGANPLQLFVIIRDFLGMVDQVFVDVARNLQKRKTGAESGGLSSPYSPATRIPVKSPDLTAHFTSDKSMTSTSSDSEDGF
;
A
#
# COMPACT_ATOMS: atom_id res chain seq x y z
N MET A 1 10.79 -39.03 -9.00
CA MET A 1 11.93 -38.24 -8.49
C MET A 1 12.38 -38.86 -7.18
N GLU A 2 13.68 -39.10 -7.11
CA GLU A 2 14.39 -40.09 -6.29
C GLU A 2 14.30 -39.95 -4.76
N SER A 3 14.52 -41.11 -4.15
CA SER A 3 14.53 -41.51 -2.74
C SER A 3 15.82 -41.16 -1.99
N LEU A 4 15.78 -40.82 -0.69
CA LEU A 4 16.93 -41.02 0.20
C LEU A 4 16.63 -41.13 1.71
N PHE A 5 15.55 -41.80 2.11
CA PHE A 5 15.42 -42.25 3.51
C PHE A 5 15.04 -43.73 3.53
N GLY A 6 16.04 -44.58 3.70
CA GLY A 6 15.88 -46.00 3.95
C GLY A 6 15.85 -46.27 5.45
N TYR A 7 14.72 -46.76 5.94
CA TYR A 7 14.55 -47.40 7.25
C TYR A 7 14.24 -48.89 6.99
N VAL A 8 15.01 -49.81 7.58
CA VAL A 8 14.67 -51.24 7.76
C VAL A 8 15.38 -51.68 9.06
N ALA A 9 14.71 -51.78 10.21
CA ALA A 9 13.84 -52.85 10.72
C ALA A 9 14.58 -54.13 11.19
N THR A 10 14.62 -54.27 12.52
CA THR A 10 14.40 -55.45 13.39
C THR A 10 15.22 -56.75 13.21
N ASN A 11 15.94 -57.17 14.27
CA ASN A 11 15.60 -58.38 15.05
C ASN A 11 16.52 -58.65 16.28
N GLY A 12 15.89 -58.91 17.43
CA GLY A 12 16.09 -60.14 18.23
C GLY A 12 17.29 -60.31 19.20
N LYS A 13 17.01 -60.06 20.50
CA LYS A 13 17.41 -60.79 21.74
C LYS A 13 18.89 -61.01 22.15
N SER A 14 19.16 -60.55 23.38
CA SER A 14 20.26 -60.69 24.38
C SER A 14 20.79 -62.13 24.62
N PRO A 15 21.88 -62.41 25.43
CA PRO A 15 22.44 -61.61 26.54
C PRO A 15 23.96 -61.66 26.86
N VAL A 16 24.36 -60.69 27.70
CA VAL A 16 25.40 -60.66 28.78
C VAL A 16 26.58 -61.67 28.74
N GLY A 17 27.81 -61.12 28.70
CA GLY A 17 29.06 -61.83 28.99
C GLY A 17 30.18 -60.85 29.37
N ASN A 18 30.85 -61.12 30.49
CA ASN A 18 31.75 -60.25 31.24
C ASN A 18 33.22 -60.32 30.75
N LYS A 19 34.00 -59.28 31.10
CA LYS A 19 35.47 -59.26 31.36
C LYS A 19 36.50 -59.07 30.22
N THR A 20 37.17 -57.91 30.32
CA THR A 20 38.64 -57.65 30.26
C THR A 20 39.48 -58.26 29.15
N SER A 21 40.08 -57.43 28.28
CA SER A 21 41.55 -57.38 28.12
C SER A 21 42.02 -56.16 27.30
N THR A 22 43.18 -55.69 27.69
CA THR A 22 44.07 -54.64 27.19
C THR A 22 44.48 -54.74 25.71
N ASN A 23 44.53 -53.62 24.97
CA ASN A 23 45.76 -53.02 24.39
C ASN A 23 45.47 -51.85 23.40
N PRO A 24 46.48 -51.02 23.07
CA PRO A 24 46.35 -49.57 22.86
C PRO A 24 46.26 -49.14 21.39
N SER A 25 46.12 -47.82 21.21
CA SER A 25 46.42 -47.03 20.00
C SER A 25 45.55 -47.24 18.76
N SER A 26 44.55 -46.36 18.60
CA SER A 26 44.33 -45.70 17.32
C SER A 26 44.32 -44.19 17.54
N SER A 27 45.40 -43.54 17.10
CA SER A 27 45.48 -42.09 16.99
C SER A 27 44.47 -41.63 15.95
N ASN A 28 43.30 -41.20 16.39
CA ASN A 28 42.42 -40.35 15.58
C ASN A 28 43.17 -39.04 15.33
N THR A 29 43.82 -38.95 14.16
CA THR A 29 44.26 -37.69 13.56
C THR A 29 43.03 -36.93 13.07
N GLY A 30 42.16 -36.54 14.00
CA GLY A 30 41.24 -35.44 13.81
C GLY A 30 42.01 -34.12 13.92
N PRO A 31 41.46 -33.01 13.40
CA PRO A 31 41.99 -31.69 13.71
C PRO A 31 42.13 -31.54 15.24
N PRO A 32 43.16 -30.81 15.73
CA PRO A 32 43.40 -30.65 17.15
C PRO A 32 42.11 -30.19 17.86
N PRO A 33 41.82 -30.70 19.07
CA PRO A 33 40.56 -30.39 19.75
C PRO A 33 40.46 -28.87 19.95
N GLN A 34 39.45 -28.28 19.30
CA GLN A 34 39.12 -26.86 19.45
C GLN A 34 38.31 -26.69 20.74
N ILE A 35 38.57 -25.59 21.44
CA ILE A 35 37.88 -25.23 22.67
C ILE A 35 36.55 -24.57 22.30
N LEU A 36 35.45 -25.16 22.78
CA LEU A 36 34.09 -24.65 22.65
C LEU A 36 33.66 -24.07 23.99
N ILE A 37 33.15 -22.84 23.97
CA ILE A 37 32.55 -22.16 25.14
C ILE A 37 31.03 -22.16 25.02
N LEU A 38 30.53 -21.90 23.81
CA LEU A 38 29.11 -21.92 23.50
C LEU A 38 28.59 -23.36 23.36
N ASP A 39 27.27 -23.51 23.38
CA ASP A 39 26.67 -24.78 23.00
C ASP A 39 27.06 -25.14 21.53
N PRO A 40 27.27 -26.43 21.21
CA PRO A 40 27.75 -26.84 19.88
C PRO A 40 26.86 -26.38 18.72
N SER A 41 25.54 -26.27 18.92
CA SER A 41 24.60 -25.85 17.89
C SER A 41 24.74 -24.36 17.59
N LYS A 42 24.78 -23.53 18.63
CA LYS A 42 24.97 -22.08 18.50
C LYS A 42 26.36 -21.72 18.01
N SER A 43 27.40 -22.43 18.47
CA SER A 43 28.77 -22.29 17.96
C SER A 43 28.80 -22.52 16.44
N GLN A 44 28.21 -23.62 15.98
CA GLN A 44 28.15 -23.93 14.56
C GLN A 44 27.36 -22.89 13.76
N ASN A 45 26.17 -22.48 14.24
CA ASN A 45 25.36 -21.45 13.59
C ASN A 45 26.10 -20.11 13.49
N THR A 46 26.77 -19.71 14.56
CA THR A 46 27.58 -18.49 14.59
C THR A 46 28.74 -18.57 13.60
N ALA A 47 29.44 -19.71 13.55
CA ALA A 47 30.54 -19.92 12.62
C ALA A 47 30.07 -19.88 11.15
N ILE A 48 28.89 -20.42 10.84
CA ILE A 48 28.29 -20.33 9.51
C ILE A 48 28.02 -18.87 9.14
N VAL A 49 27.40 -18.11 10.04
CA VAL A 49 27.12 -16.69 9.81
C VAL A 49 28.42 -15.93 9.56
N VAL A 50 29.42 -16.07 10.43
CA VAL A 50 30.72 -15.39 10.31
C VAL A 50 31.41 -15.73 8.98
N ARG A 51 31.35 -16.98 8.51
CA ARG A 51 31.92 -17.39 7.21
C ARG A 51 31.15 -16.87 6.01
N SER A 52 29.85 -16.59 6.17
CA SER A 52 29.01 -16.03 5.11
C SER A 52 29.23 -14.54 4.88
N LEU A 53 29.92 -13.85 5.80
CA LEU A 53 30.20 -12.42 5.68
C LEU A 53 31.27 -12.18 4.60
N THR A 54 31.02 -11.21 3.74
CA THR A 54 31.97 -10.79 2.70
C THR A 54 32.99 -9.77 3.19
N ILE A 55 32.91 -9.37 4.47
CA ILE A 55 33.78 -8.39 5.12
C ILE A 55 34.72 -9.07 6.12
N SER A 56 35.92 -8.53 6.27
CA SER A 56 36.91 -9.10 7.19
C SER A 56 36.59 -8.78 8.65
N ARG A 57 37.09 -9.63 9.57
CA ARG A 57 36.96 -9.40 11.03
C ARG A 57 37.54 -8.06 11.47
N LYS A 58 38.63 -7.63 10.84
CA LYS A 58 39.28 -6.35 11.11
C LYS A 58 38.39 -5.17 10.71
N GLU A 59 37.73 -5.25 9.56
CA GLU A 59 36.79 -4.21 9.10
C GLU A 59 35.55 -4.14 10.02
N ILE A 60 35.05 -5.27 10.52
CA ILE A 60 33.95 -5.29 11.50
C ILE A 60 34.36 -4.54 12.77
N LEU A 61 35.54 -4.84 13.32
CA LEU A 61 36.06 -4.19 14.51
C LEU A 61 36.24 -2.69 14.31
N ASP A 62 36.87 -2.29 13.20
CA ASP A 62 37.10 -0.89 12.86
C ASP A 62 35.78 -0.13 12.70
N ALA A 63 34.79 -0.72 12.03
CA ALA A 63 33.48 -0.13 11.87
C ALA A 63 32.75 0.07 13.21
N LEU A 64 32.86 -0.87 14.14
CA LEU A 64 32.23 -0.75 15.47
C LEU A 64 32.94 0.23 16.41
N LEU A 65 34.24 0.43 16.23
CA LEU A 65 35.02 1.42 16.99
C LEU A 65 34.79 2.83 16.48
N ASN A 66 34.79 3.00 15.16
CA ASN A 66 34.77 4.32 14.51
C ASN A 66 33.38 4.77 14.05
N GLY A 67 32.42 3.85 13.89
CA GLY A 67 31.09 4.14 13.34
C GLY A 67 31.01 4.12 11.82
N HIS A 68 31.95 3.45 11.14
CA HIS A 68 31.87 3.30 9.69
C HIS A 68 30.63 2.52 9.25
N VAL A 69 30.09 2.91 8.10
CA VAL A 69 28.86 2.33 7.57
C VAL A 69 29.12 0.88 7.15
N LEU A 70 28.32 -0.03 7.71
CA LEU A 70 28.21 -1.41 7.25
C LEU A 70 26.89 -1.57 6.49
N ASN A 71 26.84 -2.52 5.56
CA ASN A 71 25.61 -2.83 4.85
C ASN A 71 24.57 -3.46 5.81
N SER A 72 23.28 -3.22 5.56
CA SER A 72 22.19 -3.70 6.43
C SER A 72 22.17 -5.22 6.57
N ASP A 73 22.39 -5.96 5.47
CA ASP A 73 22.41 -7.44 5.49
C ASP A 73 23.50 -8.00 6.43
N THR A 74 24.67 -7.37 6.46
CA THR A 74 25.76 -7.75 7.36
C THR A 74 25.42 -7.39 8.80
N LEU A 75 24.84 -6.21 9.03
CA LEU A 75 24.38 -5.81 10.36
C LEU A 75 23.31 -6.75 10.91
N GLU A 76 22.31 -7.14 10.09
CA GLU A 76 21.28 -8.12 10.46
C GLU A 76 21.87 -9.50 10.77
N LYS A 77 22.84 -9.96 9.99
CA LYS A 77 23.54 -11.22 10.25
C LYS A 77 24.32 -11.17 11.55
N LEU A 78 25.02 -10.07 11.81
CA LEU A 78 25.83 -9.88 13.01
C LEU A 78 24.98 -9.73 14.29
N THR A 79 23.84 -9.04 14.23
CA THR A 79 22.96 -8.91 15.41
C THR A 79 22.32 -10.24 15.79
N ARG A 80 22.08 -11.16 14.84
CA ARG A 80 21.51 -12.50 15.09
C ARG A 80 22.43 -13.44 15.88
N ILE A 81 23.75 -13.21 15.85
CA ILE A 81 24.72 -14.05 16.58
C ILE A 81 25.06 -13.50 17.97
N ALA A 82 24.24 -12.60 18.51
CA ALA A 82 24.44 -12.04 19.84
C ALA A 82 24.46 -13.14 20.92
N PRO A 83 25.52 -13.22 21.74
CA PRO A 83 25.56 -14.12 22.88
C PRO A 83 24.60 -13.63 23.97
N THR A 84 24.17 -14.55 24.85
CA THR A 84 23.48 -14.16 26.09
C THR A 84 24.45 -13.48 27.05
N LYS A 85 23.95 -12.87 28.13
CA LYS A 85 24.80 -12.18 29.11
C LYS A 85 25.73 -13.15 29.84
N GLU A 86 25.27 -14.36 30.09
CA GLU A 86 26.02 -15.45 30.72
C GLU A 86 27.13 -15.95 29.79
N GLU A 87 26.81 -16.16 28.50
CA GLU A 87 27.80 -16.55 27.49
C GLU A 87 28.84 -15.45 27.25
N GLU A 88 28.42 -14.18 27.22
CA GLU A 88 29.31 -13.03 27.09
C GLU A 88 30.32 -13.00 28.25
N ALA A 89 29.86 -13.25 29.48
CA ALA A 89 30.73 -13.34 30.65
C ALA A 89 31.71 -14.52 30.54
N GLN A 90 31.23 -15.72 30.19
CA GLN A 90 32.08 -16.91 30.01
C GLN A 90 33.17 -16.70 28.95
N ILE A 91 32.81 -16.06 27.82
CA ILE A 91 33.75 -15.73 26.76
C ILE A 91 34.79 -14.71 27.27
N LEU A 92 34.36 -13.68 27.99
CA LEU A 92 35.26 -12.64 28.50
C LEU A 92 36.19 -13.13 29.63
N GLU A 93 35.74 -14.09 30.44
CA GLU A 93 36.50 -14.70 31.54
C GLU A 93 37.47 -15.78 31.07
N PHE A 94 37.38 -16.23 29.82
CA PHE A 94 38.29 -17.22 29.27
C PHE A 94 39.76 -16.74 29.33
N ASP A 95 40.57 -17.45 30.12
CA ASP A 95 41.99 -17.22 30.39
C ASP A 95 42.91 -18.21 29.67
N GLY A 96 42.34 -19.16 28.94
CA GLY A 96 43.07 -20.14 28.15
C GLY A 96 43.69 -19.57 26.86
N ASN A 97 44.28 -20.45 26.05
CA ASN A 97 44.87 -20.04 24.78
C ASN A 97 43.78 -19.74 23.73
N SER A 98 43.61 -18.46 23.38
CA SER A 98 42.64 -17.98 22.39
C SER A 98 42.86 -18.53 20.98
N THR A 99 44.07 -18.99 20.63
CA THR A 99 44.34 -19.61 19.33
C THR A 99 43.78 -21.04 19.21
N LYS A 100 43.35 -21.64 20.32
CA LYS A 100 42.72 -22.96 20.36
C LYS A 100 41.19 -22.89 20.39
N LEU A 101 40.61 -21.70 20.50
CA LEU A 101 39.16 -21.52 20.42
C LEU A 101 38.65 -21.91 19.04
N ALA A 102 37.46 -22.50 19.01
CA ALA A 102 36.74 -22.68 17.77
C ALA A 102 36.39 -21.33 17.12
N ASP A 103 36.07 -21.38 15.83
CA ASP A 103 36.01 -20.21 14.95
C ASP A 103 35.03 -19.12 15.42
N ALA A 104 33.89 -19.54 15.96
CA ALA A 104 32.84 -18.67 16.49
C ALA A 104 33.25 -18.01 17.82
N GLU A 105 33.78 -18.81 18.74
CA GLU A 105 34.26 -18.39 20.04
C GLU A 105 35.43 -17.42 19.88
N SER A 106 36.35 -17.73 18.98
CA SER A 106 37.46 -16.86 18.62
C SER A 106 36.95 -15.53 18.07
N PHE A 107 35.97 -15.54 17.16
CA PHE A 107 35.35 -14.30 16.66
C PHE A 107 34.77 -13.46 17.80
N LEU A 108 33.89 -14.05 18.61
CA LEU A 108 33.19 -13.37 19.69
C LEU A 108 34.17 -12.89 20.78
N TYR A 109 35.17 -13.69 21.13
CA TYR A 109 36.20 -13.33 22.10
C TYR A 109 36.93 -12.06 21.69
N HIS A 110 37.47 -12.01 20.47
CA HIS A 110 38.19 -10.84 19.99
C HIS A 110 37.27 -9.63 19.82
N LEU A 111 36.02 -9.85 19.38
CA LEU A 111 35.02 -8.79 19.24
C LEU A 111 34.68 -8.14 20.58
N LEU A 112 34.34 -8.94 21.59
CA LEU A 112 33.91 -8.47 22.91
C LEU A 112 35.07 -7.84 23.69
N LYS A 113 36.30 -8.37 23.54
CA LYS A 113 37.50 -7.78 24.16
C LYS A 113 37.89 -6.45 23.53
N ALA A 114 37.75 -6.31 22.21
CA ALA A 114 38.14 -5.10 21.50
C ALA A 114 37.06 -4.01 21.54
N VAL A 115 35.78 -4.40 21.57
CA VAL A 115 34.65 -3.48 21.48
C VAL A 115 33.70 -3.71 22.65
N PRO A 116 33.80 -2.88 23.70
CA PRO A 116 32.82 -2.86 24.78
C PRO A 116 31.42 -2.62 24.23
N SER A 117 30.47 -3.47 24.65
CA SER A 117 29.08 -3.44 24.20
C SER A 117 28.91 -3.59 22.68
N ALA A 118 29.74 -4.42 22.03
CA ALA A 118 29.74 -4.63 20.57
C ALA A 118 28.34 -4.82 19.97
N PHE A 119 27.51 -5.69 20.57
CA PHE A 119 26.16 -5.97 20.07
C PHE A 119 25.19 -4.81 20.24
N THR A 120 25.36 -3.99 21.28
CA THR A 120 24.62 -2.73 21.42
C THR A 120 24.99 -1.73 20.32
N ARG A 121 26.26 -1.68 19.92
CA ARG A 121 26.70 -0.84 18.80
C ARG A 121 26.15 -1.36 17.47
N LEU A 122 26.16 -2.68 17.25
CA LEU A 122 25.56 -3.32 16.07
C LEU A 122 24.07 -3.00 15.95
N ASP A 123 23.31 -3.13 17.03
CA ASP A 123 21.88 -2.77 17.05
C ASP A 123 21.64 -1.30 16.70
N ALA A 124 22.48 -0.40 17.23
CA ALA A 124 22.40 1.03 16.95
C ALA A 124 22.74 1.35 15.49
N MET A 125 23.75 0.69 14.93
CA MET A 125 24.13 0.83 13.51
C MET A 125 23.05 0.29 12.58
N LEU A 126 22.42 -0.85 12.91
CA LEU A 126 21.32 -1.41 12.16
C LEU A 126 20.10 -0.50 12.17
N PHE A 127 19.76 0.06 13.33
CA PHE A 127 18.68 1.04 13.42
C PHE A 127 18.98 2.26 12.53
N ARG A 128 20.21 2.79 12.60
CA ARG A 128 20.65 3.91 11.76
C ARG A 128 20.59 3.58 10.27
N SER A 129 20.97 2.37 9.85
CA SER A 129 20.95 1.99 8.42
C SER A 129 19.53 1.92 7.85
N ASN A 130 18.55 1.57 8.69
CA ASN A 130 17.15 1.40 8.27
C ASN A 130 16.34 2.69 8.37
N TYR A 131 16.73 3.59 9.28
CA TYR A 131 16.01 4.82 9.58
C TYR A 131 15.69 5.66 8.33
N ASP A 132 16.70 5.93 7.47
CA ASP A 132 16.52 6.78 6.29
C ASP A 132 15.52 6.19 5.28
N LEU A 133 15.45 4.85 5.18
CA LEU A 133 14.50 4.17 4.32
C LEU A 133 13.10 4.24 4.90
N GLU A 134 12.95 3.94 6.20
CA GLU A 134 11.67 3.95 6.90
C GLU A 134 11.04 5.35 6.91
N ILE A 135 11.82 6.40 7.24
CA ILE A 135 11.31 7.76 7.30
C ILE A 135 10.93 8.29 5.91
N ARG A 136 11.69 7.92 4.86
CA ARG A 136 11.37 8.31 3.48
C ARG A 136 10.07 7.67 3.01
N HIS A 137 9.91 6.36 3.20
CA HIS A 137 8.67 5.66 2.87
C HIS A 137 7.46 6.23 3.63
N PHE A 138 7.67 6.62 4.89
CA PHE A 138 6.62 7.27 5.67
C PHE A 138 6.22 8.65 5.13
N LYS A 139 7.19 9.48 4.73
CA LYS A 139 6.95 10.78 4.06
C LYS A 139 6.24 10.60 2.71
N GLU A 140 6.61 9.60 1.92
CA GLU A 140 5.91 9.28 0.66
C GLU A 140 4.46 8.85 0.90
N SER A 141 4.21 8.11 1.98
CA SER A 141 2.86 7.73 2.41
C SER A 141 2.04 8.97 2.81
N LEU A 142 2.63 9.90 3.57
CA LEU A 142 2.01 11.18 3.93
C LEU A 142 1.60 11.98 2.69
N GLN A 143 2.52 12.12 1.74
CA GLN A 143 2.27 12.83 0.49
C GLN A 143 1.17 12.14 -0.34
N THR A 144 1.17 10.81 -0.39
CA THR A 144 0.14 10.03 -1.09
C THR A 144 -1.24 10.30 -0.51
N LEU A 145 -1.37 10.32 0.82
CA LEU A 145 -2.64 10.63 1.49
C LEU A 145 -3.09 12.07 1.22
N GLU A 146 -2.17 13.03 1.30
CA GLU A 146 -2.47 14.44 1.04
C GLU A 146 -2.96 14.64 -0.41
N LEU A 147 -2.24 14.09 -1.38
CA LEU A 147 -2.61 14.16 -2.79
C LEU A 147 -3.91 13.42 -3.07
N GLY A 148 -4.13 12.24 -2.45
CA GLY A 148 -5.40 11.52 -2.57
C GLY A 148 -6.58 12.33 -2.02
N CYS A 149 -6.41 13.06 -0.91
CA CYS A 149 -7.42 13.98 -0.42
C CYS A 149 -7.69 15.14 -1.40
N LYS A 150 -6.65 15.68 -2.05
CA LYS A 150 -6.80 16.72 -3.08
C LYS A 150 -7.54 16.19 -4.31
N GLU A 151 -7.21 14.98 -4.78
CA GLU A 151 -7.92 14.30 -5.88
C GLU A 151 -9.41 14.18 -5.58
N LEU A 152 -9.80 13.76 -4.37
CA LEU A 152 -11.21 13.65 -3.96
C LEU A 152 -11.95 14.98 -3.86
N ARG A 153 -11.24 16.07 -3.56
CA ARG A 153 -11.85 17.40 -3.44
C ARG A 153 -11.89 18.14 -4.78
N ASN A 154 -11.24 17.61 -5.80
CA ASN A 154 -11.22 18.23 -7.11
C ASN A 154 -12.61 18.15 -7.77
N ARG A 155 -13.10 19.27 -8.31
CA ARG A 155 -14.41 19.36 -8.99
C ARG A 155 -14.33 18.83 -10.42
N GLY A 156 -14.23 17.51 -10.53
CA GLY A 156 -14.17 16.79 -11.80
C GLY A 156 -15.41 15.95 -12.11
N LEU A 157 -15.26 15.07 -13.10
CA LEU A 157 -16.27 14.09 -13.51
C LEU A 157 -16.73 13.18 -12.36
N PHE A 158 -15.84 12.90 -11.40
CA PHE A 158 -16.18 12.12 -10.21
C PHE A 158 -17.27 12.77 -9.35
N LEU A 159 -17.17 14.08 -9.09
CA LEU A 159 -18.20 14.78 -8.32
C LEU A 159 -19.53 14.84 -9.07
N LYS A 160 -19.50 15.02 -10.40
CA LYS A 160 -20.72 14.90 -11.23
C LYS A 160 -21.35 13.51 -11.14
N LEU A 161 -20.53 12.46 -11.12
CA LEU A 161 -20.97 11.07 -10.96
C LEU A 161 -21.62 10.87 -9.59
N VAL A 162 -20.97 11.32 -8.51
CA VAL A 162 -21.52 11.24 -7.14
C VAL A 162 -22.82 12.06 -7.01
N ASP A 163 -22.87 13.28 -7.56
CA ASP A 163 -24.06 14.14 -7.54
C ASP A 163 -25.25 13.56 -8.32
N ALA A 164 -24.97 12.92 -9.46
CA ALA A 164 -25.98 12.23 -10.25
C ALA A 164 -26.58 11.04 -9.50
N ILE A 165 -25.72 10.25 -8.84
CA ILE A 165 -26.14 9.12 -7.99
C ILE A 165 -26.97 9.66 -6.81
N LEU A 166 -26.55 10.76 -6.19
CA LEU A 166 -27.25 11.40 -5.07
C LEU A 166 -28.61 11.98 -5.49
N SER A 167 -28.72 12.53 -6.70
CA SER A 167 -29.98 13.02 -7.24
C SER A 167 -31.00 11.88 -7.42
N GLY A 168 -30.54 10.69 -7.81
CA GLY A 168 -31.38 9.48 -7.84
C GLY A 168 -32.01 9.12 -6.48
N ASN A 169 -31.31 9.38 -5.37
CA ASN A 169 -31.87 9.16 -4.01
C ASN A 169 -33.00 10.15 -3.70
N ARG A 170 -32.85 11.42 -4.09
CA ARG A 170 -33.88 12.47 -3.91
C ARG A 170 -35.14 12.20 -4.72
N MET A 171 -35.00 11.50 -5.85
CA MET A 171 -36.13 11.09 -6.70
C MET A 171 -36.96 9.95 -6.09
N ASN A 172 -36.41 9.23 -5.10
CA ASN A 172 -37.13 8.20 -4.32
C ASN A 172 -37.83 8.76 -3.07
N ALA A 173 -37.94 10.09 -2.94
CA ALA A 173 -38.62 10.75 -1.82
C ALA A 173 -40.00 10.12 -1.54
N GLY A 174 -40.18 9.58 -0.33
CA GLY A 174 -41.39 8.84 0.09
C GLY A 174 -41.19 7.33 0.31
N THR A 175 -40.02 6.76 -0.04
CA THR A 175 -39.62 5.39 0.35
C THR A 175 -38.73 5.43 1.59
N ALA A 176 -38.55 4.28 2.29
CA ALA A 176 -37.71 4.17 3.48
C ALA A 176 -36.25 4.67 3.28
N SER A 177 -35.80 4.81 2.03
CA SER A 177 -34.46 5.28 1.65
C SER A 177 -34.45 6.64 0.92
N GLY A 178 -35.59 7.30 0.73
CA GLY A 178 -35.77 8.45 -0.18
C GLY A 178 -35.50 9.84 0.39
N ASN A 179 -35.34 9.99 1.70
CA ASN A 179 -35.16 11.29 2.38
C ASN A 179 -33.76 11.46 3.00
N ALA A 180 -32.76 10.69 2.55
CA ALA A 180 -31.40 10.84 3.04
C ALA A 180 -30.80 12.18 2.57
N GLN A 181 -30.58 13.10 3.51
CA GLN A 181 -29.97 14.41 3.28
C GLN A 181 -28.46 14.33 2.98
N ALA A 182 -27.88 13.15 3.13
CA ALA A 182 -26.45 12.84 3.04
C ALA A 182 -26.25 11.51 2.27
N PHE A 183 -25.32 11.51 1.32
CA PHE A 183 -24.97 10.33 0.52
C PHE A 183 -23.98 9.43 1.28
N ASP A 184 -24.45 8.25 1.68
CA ASP A 184 -23.56 7.22 2.23
C ASP A 184 -22.67 6.65 1.12
N LEU A 185 -21.36 6.86 1.19
CA LEU A 185 -20.41 6.33 0.20
C LEU A 185 -20.44 4.79 0.10
N THR A 186 -20.87 4.09 1.15
CA THR A 186 -21.06 2.63 1.05
C THR A 186 -22.19 2.25 0.09
N ALA A 187 -23.09 3.19 -0.24
CA ALA A 187 -24.11 2.99 -1.27
C ALA A 187 -23.51 2.91 -2.67
N LEU A 188 -22.32 3.49 -2.93
CA LEU A 188 -21.62 3.34 -4.22
C LEU A 188 -21.36 1.88 -4.55
N GLN A 189 -21.04 1.08 -3.53
CA GLN A 189 -20.78 -0.35 -3.69
C GLN A 189 -22.04 -1.15 -4.02
N LYS A 190 -23.23 -0.63 -3.71
CA LYS A 190 -24.52 -1.30 -3.95
C LYS A 190 -25.09 -1.02 -5.34
N LEU A 191 -24.52 -0.09 -6.10
CA LEU A 191 -25.02 0.30 -7.42
C LEU A 191 -24.88 -0.83 -8.45
N SER A 192 -23.92 -1.75 -8.26
CA SER A 192 -23.77 -2.96 -9.06
C SER A 192 -24.82 -4.03 -8.74
N ASP A 193 -25.44 -3.98 -7.57
CA ASP A 193 -26.33 -5.04 -7.08
C ASP A 193 -27.77 -4.84 -7.56
N VAL A 194 -28.16 -3.58 -7.78
CA VAL A 194 -29.49 -3.23 -8.30
C VAL A 194 -29.52 -3.47 -9.80
N LYS A 195 -30.32 -4.44 -10.24
CA LYS A 195 -30.44 -4.85 -11.65
C LYS A 195 -31.79 -4.47 -12.25
N SER A 196 -31.77 -4.15 -13.54
CA SER A 196 -32.97 -3.98 -14.37
C SER A 196 -33.71 -5.31 -14.55
N THR A 197 -34.90 -5.26 -15.13
CA THR A 197 -35.75 -6.43 -15.41
C THR A 197 -35.12 -7.43 -16.37
N ASP A 198 -34.08 -7.03 -17.11
CA ASP A 198 -33.29 -7.91 -17.99
C ASP A 198 -32.28 -8.79 -17.24
N GLY A 199 -32.09 -8.55 -15.93
CA GLY A 199 -31.12 -9.25 -15.07
C GLY A 199 -29.65 -9.02 -15.44
N LYS A 200 -29.37 -8.16 -16.43
CA LYS A 200 -28.03 -7.93 -17.01
C LYS A 200 -27.52 -6.52 -16.74
N THR A 201 -28.39 -5.52 -16.88
CA THR A 201 -28.02 -4.10 -16.75
C THR A 201 -28.19 -3.66 -15.30
N THR A 202 -27.13 -3.13 -14.68
CA THR A 202 -27.19 -2.63 -13.29
C THR A 202 -27.52 -1.13 -13.23
N LEU A 203 -27.88 -0.61 -12.07
CA LEU A 203 -28.05 0.84 -11.86
C LEU A 203 -26.76 1.59 -12.16
N LEU A 204 -25.60 1.01 -11.82
CA LEU A 204 -24.30 1.57 -12.18
C LEU A 204 -24.12 1.69 -13.71
N HIS A 205 -24.56 0.67 -14.48
CA HIS A 205 -24.53 0.74 -15.95
C HIS A 205 -25.34 1.94 -16.47
N PHE A 206 -26.56 2.12 -15.94
CA PHE A 206 -27.42 3.24 -16.34
C PHE A 206 -26.78 4.60 -16.05
N VAL A 207 -26.24 4.78 -14.84
CA VAL A 207 -25.61 6.05 -14.42
C VAL A 207 -24.39 6.36 -15.27
N VAL A 208 -23.51 5.39 -15.49
CA VAL A 208 -22.29 5.58 -16.31
C VAL A 208 -22.65 5.88 -17.76
N GLU A 209 -23.61 5.15 -18.35
CA GLU A 209 -24.08 5.41 -19.72
C GLU A 209 -24.68 6.82 -19.87
N GLU A 210 -25.42 7.32 -18.87
CA GLU A 210 -25.97 8.68 -18.90
C GLU A 210 -24.88 9.76 -18.80
N ILE A 211 -23.84 9.54 -18.00
CA ILE A 211 -22.69 10.46 -17.93
C ILE A 211 -21.92 10.45 -19.25
N VAL A 212 -21.68 9.27 -19.83
CA VAL A 212 -21.08 9.14 -21.15
C VAL A 212 -21.91 9.87 -22.21
N ARG A 213 -23.23 9.71 -22.20
CA ARG A 213 -24.14 10.40 -23.12
C ARG A 213 -24.09 11.91 -22.94
N SER A 214 -24.12 12.40 -21.70
CA SER A 214 -24.13 13.84 -21.39
C SER A 214 -22.80 14.52 -21.77
N GLU A 215 -21.66 13.92 -21.46
CA GLU A 215 -20.35 14.43 -21.88
C GLU A 215 -20.17 14.36 -23.40
N GLY A 216 -20.66 13.30 -24.06
CA GLY A 216 -20.70 13.22 -25.51
C GLY A 216 -21.54 14.33 -26.16
N LYS A 217 -22.69 14.66 -25.57
CA LYS A 217 -23.54 15.79 -25.99
C LYS A 217 -22.81 17.12 -25.82
N ARG A 218 -22.06 17.30 -24.73
CA ARG A 218 -21.20 18.50 -24.51
C ARG A 218 -20.12 18.62 -25.59
N CYS A 219 -19.48 17.51 -25.99
CA CYS A 219 -18.51 17.53 -27.08
C CYS A 219 -19.13 18.01 -28.40
N VAL A 220 -20.34 17.56 -28.73
CA VAL A 220 -21.06 18.01 -29.94
C VAL A 220 -21.41 19.50 -29.87
N ILE A 221 -21.90 19.98 -28.72
CA ILE A 221 -22.24 21.41 -28.52
C ILE A 221 -20.99 22.29 -28.66
N ASN A 222 -19.87 21.92 -28.02
CA ASN A 222 -18.62 22.66 -28.11
C ASN A 222 -18.05 22.69 -29.54
N ARG A 223 -18.20 21.59 -30.29
CA ARG A 223 -17.83 21.51 -31.71
C ARG A 223 -18.64 22.49 -32.55
N ASN A 224 -19.95 22.54 -32.35
CA ASN A 224 -20.83 23.45 -33.09
C ASN A 224 -20.52 24.93 -32.78
N HIS A 225 -20.23 25.28 -31.53
CA HIS A 225 -19.80 26.63 -31.16
C HIS A 225 -18.44 27.05 -31.76
N SER A 226 -17.50 26.13 -31.96
CA SER A 226 -16.22 26.43 -32.66
C SER A 226 -16.41 26.66 -34.15
N LEU A 227 -17.38 25.97 -34.77
CA LEU A 227 -17.70 26.12 -36.19
C LEU A 227 -18.46 27.42 -36.47
N ASP A 228 -19.38 27.82 -35.58
CA ASP A 228 -20.12 29.10 -35.69
C ASP A 228 -19.22 30.33 -35.52
N ARG A 229 -18.09 30.21 -34.79
CA ARG A 229 -17.09 31.30 -34.71
C ARG A 229 -16.19 31.41 -35.94
N SER A 230 -16.11 30.35 -36.75
CA SER A 230 -15.14 30.26 -37.86
C SER A 230 -15.77 30.37 -39.25
N ASN A 231 -17.11 30.33 -39.38
CA ASN A 231 -17.79 30.40 -40.67
C ASN A 231 -19.06 31.26 -40.62
N SER A 232 -18.91 32.54 -40.96
CA SER A 232 -19.97 33.38 -41.51
C SER A 232 -20.04 33.13 -43.02
N SER A 233 -20.49 31.95 -43.46
CA SER A 233 -21.15 31.78 -44.76
C SER A 233 -21.59 30.33 -44.99
N ASN A 234 -22.82 30.23 -45.52
CA ASN A 234 -23.44 29.08 -46.17
C ASN A 234 -23.99 27.97 -45.27
N LEU A 235 -25.24 28.22 -44.86
CA LEU A 235 -26.24 27.21 -44.54
C LEU A 235 -26.45 26.27 -45.74
N SER A 236 -26.04 25.01 -45.57
CA SER A 236 -26.67 23.88 -46.23
C SER A 236 -27.01 22.84 -45.17
N SER A 237 -28.25 22.92 -44.69
CA SER A 237 -28.90 21.94 -43.81
C SER A 237 -28.85 20.56 -44.49
N GLY A 238 -27.90 19.73 -44.06
CA GLY A 238 -27.68 18.40 -44.58
C GLY A 238 -28.10 17.34 -43.58
N SER A 239 -29.21 16.67 -43.92
CA SER A 239 -29.63 15.34 -43.47
C SER A 239 -30.03 15.16 -42.00
N GLY A 240 -31.32 14.84 -41.80
CA GLY A 240 -31.86 14.42 -40.52
C GLY A 240 -31.24 13.10 -40.07
N THR A 241 -30.22 13.20 -39.21
CA THR A 241 -29.76 12.06 -38.42
C THR A 241 -30.89 11.57 -37.55
N THR A 242 -31.15 10.28 -37.60
CA THR A 242 -32.16 9.65 -36.75
C THR A 242 -31.79 9.86 -35.28
N LYS A 243 -32.79 9.90 -34.40
CA LYS A 243 -32.57 10.03 -32.94
C LYS A 243 -31.56 8.98 -32.43
N GLU A 244 -31.59 7.79 -33.01
CA GLU A 244 -30.71 6.67 -32.67
C GLU A 244 -29.25 6.88 -33.11
N GLU A 245 -29.01 7.44 -34.30
CA GLU A 245 -27.66 7.77 -34.77
C GLU A 245 -27.01 8.87 -33.92
N ARG A 246 -27.80 9.87 -33.54
CA ARG A 246 -27.34 10.95 -32.65
C ARG A 246 -26.96 10.42 -31.28
N GLU A 247 -27.73 9.47 -30.74
CA GLU A 247 -27.42 8.83 -29.47
C GLU A 247 -26.13 8.01 -29.55
N LYS A 248 -25.94 7.24 -30.63
CA LYS A 248 -24.68 6.51 -30.89
C LYS A 248 -23.49 7.45 -30.99
N GLU A 249 -23.66 8.62 -31.61
CA GLU A 249 -22.61 9.64 -31.70
C GLU A 249 -22.22 10.18 -30.34
N TYR A 250 -23.19 10.51 -29.47
CA TYR A 250 -22.91 10.96 -28.11
C TYR A 250 -22.13 9.92 -27.32
N ILE A 251 -22.58 8.66 -27.32
CA ILE A 251 -21.86 7.59 -26.61
C ILE A 251 -20.43 7.45 -27.12
N ARG A 252 -20.22 7.48 -28.44
CA ARG A 252 -18.89 7.38 -29.05
C ARG A 252 -17.95 8.51 -28.63
N LEU A 253 -18.45 9.73 -28.51
CA LEU A 253 -17.64 10.90 -28.14
C LEU A 253 -17.40 11.02 -26.63
N GLY A 254 -18.37 10.60 -25.81
CA GLY A 254 -18.25 10.67 -24.36
C GLY A 254 -17.42 9.53 -23.76
N LEU A 255 -17.38 8.36 -24.40
CA LEU A 255 -16.70 7.18 -23.84
C LEU A 255 -15.21 7.42 -23.54
N PRO A 256 -14.41 8.07 -24.41
CA PRO A 256 -13.01 8.39 -24.10
C PRO A 256 -12.85 9.42 -22.98
N VAL A 257 -13.81 10.35 -22.84
CA VAL A 257 -13.78 11.41 -21.82
C VAL A 257 -13.95 10.80 -20.43
N VAL A 258 -14.95 9.92 -20.28
CA VAL A 258 -15.24 9.33 -18.97
C VAL A 258 -14.36 8.11 -18.67
N GLY A 259 -13.85 7.42 -19.71
CA GLY A 259 -12.84 6.36 -19.55
C GLY A 259 -11.51 6.84 -18.96
N GLY A 260 -11.22 8.14 -19.02
CA GLY A 260 -10.05 8.75 -18.36
C GLY A 260 -10.22 8.96 -16.86
N LEU A 261 -11.44 8.85 -16.32
CA LEU A 261 -11.76 9.17 -14.92
C LEU A 261 -10.88 8.43 -13.93
N SER A 262 -10.69 7.12 -14.13
CA SER A 262 -9.93 6.25 -13.22
C SER A 262 -8.43 6.60 -13.16
N LEU A 263 -7.91 7.33 -14.15
CA LEU A 263 -6.53 7.81 -14.19
C LEU A 263 -6.31 9.06 -13.32
N GLU A 264 -7.36 9.83 -13.04
CA GLU A 264 -7.31 11.03 -12.20
C GLU A 264 -7.12 10.70 -10.71
N PHE A 265 -7.29 9.42 -10.31
CA PHE A 265 -7.31 8.95 -8.93
C PHE A 265 -6.15 7.99 -8.61
N PHE A 266 -4.96 8.31 -9.10
CA PHE A 266 -3.76 7.49 -8.88
C PHE A 266 -3.36 7.44 -7.41
N ASN A 267 -3.35 8.59 -6.72
CA ASN A 267 -2.95 8.63 -5.31
C ASN A 267 -4.01 8.00 -4.41
N ILE A 268 -5.30 8.09 -4.76
CA ILE A 268 -6.37 7.30 -4.10
C ILE A 268 -6.07 5.80 -4.12
N LYS A 269 -5.72 5.26 -5.30
CA LYS A 269 -5.45 3.83 -5.46
C LYS A 269 -4.26 3.39 -4.60
N LYS A 270 -3.21 4.22 -4.52
CA LYS A 270 -2.05 4.00 -3.64
C LYS A 270 -2.40 4.16 -2.15
N ALA A 271 -3.16 5.18 -1.79
CA ALA A 271 -3.61 5.42 -0.41
C ALA A 271 -4.42 4.24 0.13
N ALA A 272 -5.25 3.63 -0.72
CA ALA A 272 -6.03 2.44 -0.38
C ALA A 272 -5.20 1.17 -0.12
N THR A 273 -3.89 1.16 -0.44
CA THR A 273 -2.98 0.05 -0.11
C THR A 273 -2.16 0.30 1.15
N ILE A 274 -2.27 1.49 1.75
CA ILE A 274 -1.56 1.82 2.99
C ILE A 274 -2.22 1.10 4.16
N ASP A 275 -1.44 0.36 4.93
CA ASP A 275 -1.87 -0.20 6.20
C ASP A 275 -2.05 0.91 7.24
N CYS A 276 -3.28 1.15 7.67
CA CYS A 276 -3.62 2.29 8.52
C CYS A 276 -2.96 2.19 9.90
N ASP A 277 -2.94 1.00 10.51
CA ASP A 277 -2.39 0.81 11.85
C ASP A 277 -0.87 0.98 11.84
N ALA A 278 -0.18 0.36 10.88
CA ALA A 278 1.25 0.55 10.69
C ALA A 278 1.59 2.01 10.42
N PHE A 279 0.83 2.69 9.55
CA PHE A 279 1.03 4.10 9.24
C PHE A 279 0.87 5.00 10.48
N ILE A 280 -0.22 4.84 11.25
CA ILE A 280 -0.46 5.63 12.48
C ILE A 280 0.68 5.43 13.47
N ASN A 281 1.15 4.19 13.64
CA ASN A 281 2.16 3.85 14.63
C ASN A 281 3.61 4.14 14.19
N THR A 282 3.89 4.33 12.89
CA THR A 282 5.25 4.47 12.34
C THR A 282 6.08 5.53 13.06
N CYS A 283 5.55 6.76 13.22
CA CYS A 283 6.28 7.84 13.90
C CYS A 283 6.56 7.52 15.38
N SER A 284 5.63 6.84 16.06
CA SER A 284 5.80 6.41 17.46
C SER A 284 6.86 5.31 17.57
N THR A 285 6.84 4.32 16.68
CA THR A 285 7.82 3.23 16.60
C THR A 285 9.22 3.78 16.38
N LEU A 286 9.41 4.66 15.40
CA LEU A 286 10.70 5.29 15.13
C LEU A 286 11.19 6.14 16.31
N THR A 287 10.30 6.91 16.94
CA THR A 287 10.64 7.71 18.14
C THR A 287 11.08 6.82 19.30
N THR A 288 10.37 5.72 19.52
CA THR A 288 10.70 4.73 20.56
C THR A 288 12.03 4.04 20.25
N GLY A 289 12.29 3.72 18.98
CA GLY A 289 13.57 3.20 18.51
C GLY A 289 14.72 4.17 18.82
N VAL A 290 14.59 5.44 18.45
CA VAL A 290 15.56 6.50 18.75
C VAL A 290 15.80 6.64 20.27
N ALA A 291 14.75 6.59 21.09
CA ALA A 291 14.86 6.64 22.55
C ALA A 291 15.58 5.41 23.13
N LYS A 292 15.27 4.20 22.62
CA LYS A 292 15.90 2.95 23.02
C LYS A 292 17.39 2.97 22.70
N ILE A 293 17.78 3.37 21.49
CA ILE A 293 19.19 3.47 21.11
C ILE A 293 19.91 4.50 21.98
N ARG A 294 19.31 5.67 22.25
CA ARG A 294 19.88 6.68 23.16
C ARG A 294 20.12 6.13 24.56
N GLN A 295 19.15 5.41 25.12
CA GLN A 295 19.28 4.80 26.45
C GLN A 295 20.39 3.76 26.48
N SER A 296 20.45 2.88 25.48
CA SER A 296 21.51 1.89 25.34
C SER A 296 22.88 2.54 25.19
N MET A 297 22.96 3.69 24.52
CA MET A 297 24.21 4.41 24.33
C MET A 297 24.71 5.10 25.59
N ALA A 298 23.81 5.58 26.45
CA ALA A 298 24.17 6.12 27.76
C ALA A 298 24.82 5.06 28.67
N ARG A 299 24.52 3.77 28.46
CA ARG A 299 25.10 2.65 29.23
C ARG A 299 26.45 2.19 28.71
N CYS A 300 26.87 2.59 27.51
CA CYS A 300 28.09 2.12 26.85
C CYS A 300 29.39 2.81 27.33
N GLY A 301 29.35 3.66 28.36
CA GLY A 301 30.53 4.34 28.91
C GLY A 301 31.20 5.35 27.95
N SER A 302 32.31 5.97 28.39
CA SER A 302 33.05 6.99 27.63
C SER A 302 33.99 6.41 26.55
N GLU A 303 34.13 5.08 26.45
CA GLU A 303 35.07 4.40 25.54
C GLU A 303 34.61 4.33 24.08
N GLY A 304 33.41 4.81 23.76
CA GLY A 304 32.90 4.79 22.39
C GLY A 304 33.34 5.98 21.51
N GLY A 305 34.25 6.83 21.98
CA GLY A 305 35.03 7.79 21.16
C GLY A 305 34.29 8.41 19.96
N ARG A 306 34.70 8.04 18.75
CA ARG A 306 34.13 8.53 17.47
C ARG A 306 32.72 7.98 17.22
N PHE A 307 32.52 6.68 17.41
CA PHE A 307 31.21 6.03 17.24
C PHE A 307 30.09 6.73 18.02
N LEU A 308 30.31 7.00 19.31
CA LEU A 308 29.33 7.68 20.17
C LEU A 308 29.00 9.08 19.67
N ARG A 309 30.01 9.82 19.19
CA ARG A 309 29.82 11.16 18.65
C ARG A 309 28.93 11.14 17.40
N GLU A 310 29.24 10.24 16.46
CA GLU A 310 28.47 10.11 15.22
C GLU A 310 27.05 9.61 15.49
N MET A 311 26.90 8.59 16.34
CA MET A 311 25.60 8.07 16.71
C MET A 311 24.76 9.11 17.45
N LYS A 312 25.36 9.88 18.37
CA LYS A 312 24.65 10.97 19.06
C LYS A 312 24.17 12.05 18.09
N ALA A 313 25.01 12.45 17.14
CA ALA A 313 24.62 13.43 16.11
C ALA A 313 23.46 12.91 15.25
N PHE A 314 23.51 11.64 14.83
CA PHE A 314 22.41 10.99 14.12
C PHE A 314 21.11 11.00 14.96
N LEU A 315 21.19 10.60 16.23
CA LEU A 315 20.01 10.54 17.11
C LEU A 315 19.39 11.92 17.36
N GLU A 316 20.19 12.97 17.48
CA GLU A 316 19.71 14.35 17.62
C GLU A 316 19.02 14.84 16.33
N GLU A 317 19.55 14.50 15.16
CA GLU A 317 18.94 14.86 13.89
C GLU A 317 17.64 14.09 13.64
N ALA A 318 17.64 12.78 13.90
CA ALA A 318 16.46 11.93 13.81
C ALA A 318 15.32 12.43 14.72
N GLU A 319 15.60 12.89 15.94
CA GLU A 319 14.57 13.48 16.80
C GLU A 319 13.95 14.75 16.25
N LYS A 320 14.77 15.64 15.67
CA LYS A 320 14.28 16.88 15.05
C LYS A 320 13.40 16.56 13.85
N GLU A 321 13.87 15.66 12.99
CA GLU A 321 13.12 15.22 11.82
C GLU A 321 11.80 14.55 12.21
N LEU A 322 11.81 13.60 13.15
CA LEU A 322 10.60 12.94 13.64
C LEU A 322 9.61 13.93 14.24
N LYS A 323 10.07 15.00 14.89
CA LYS A 323 9.20 16.07 15.39
C LYS A 323 8.48 16.80 14.26
N VAL A 324 9.18 17.13 13.18
CA VAL A 324 8.60 17.77 11.98
C VAL A 324 7.62 16.83 11.32
N VAL A 325 8.02 15.58 11.06
CA VAL A 325 7.19 14.58 10.38
C VAL A 325 5.94 14.22 11.21
N ARG A 326 6.02 14.25 12.54
CA ARG A 326 4.83 14.09 13.41
C ARG A 326 3.82 15.22 13.22
N GLN A 327 4.28 16.46 13.05
CA GLN A 327 3.39 17.58 12.80
C GLN A 327 2.73 17.44 11.43
N GLU A 328 3.48 17.01 10.41
CA GLU A 328 2.94 16.69 9.08
C GLU A 328 1.91 15.57 9.14
N GLN A 329 2.20 14.46 9.84
CA GLN A 329 1.25 13.37 10.08
C GLN A 329 -0.04 13.88 10.69
N THR A 330 0.05 14.74 11.70
CA THR A 330 -1.14 15.33 12.34
C THR A 330 -1.97 16.13 11.34
N LYS A 331 -1.32 16.98 10.51
CA LYS A 331 -1.99 17.79 9.49
C LYS A 331 -2.66 16.92 8.42
N VAL A 332 -1.96 15.90 7.91
CA VAL A 332 -2.46 14.98 6.90
C VAL A 332 -3.65 14.18 7.45
N MET A 333 -3.58 13.68 8.68
CA MET A 333 -4.69 12.96 9.30
C MET A 333 -5.92 13.84 9.52
N GLU A 334 -5.74 15.12 9.88
CA GLU A 334 -6.85 16.06 9.94
C GLU A 334 -7.44 16.33 8.55
N LEU A 335 -6.61 16.42 7.51
CA LEU A 335 -7.08 16.53 6.13
C LEU A 335 -7.87 15.30 5.67
N VAL A 336 -7.41 14.10 5.99
CA VAL A 336 -8.11 12.83 5.74
C VAL A 336 -9.47 12.84 6.43
N LYS A 337 -9.51 13.19 7.72
CA LYS A 337 -10.73 13.30 8.49
C LYS A 337 -11.72 14.31 7.88
N ARG A 338 -11.28 15.54 7.60
CA ARG A 338 -12.12 16.56 6.95
C ARG A 338 -12.63 16.12 5.59
N THR A 339 -11.85 15.31 4.86
CA THR A 339 -12.25 14.77 3.55
C THR A 339 -13.27 13.64 3.69
N GLY A 340 -13.15 12.81 4.72
CA GLY A 340 -14.19 11.86 5.10
C GLY A 340 -15.49 12.54 5.53
N GLU A 341 -15.42 13.65 6.27
CA GLU A 341 -16.59 14.43 6.68
C GLU A 341 -17.32 15.09 5.49
N TYR A 342 -16.59 15.44 4.43
CA TYR A 342 -17.17 15.98 3.20
C TYR A 342 -18.10 14.97 2.50
N TYR A 343 -17.82 13.68 2.65
CA TYR A 343 -18.64 12.59 2.12
C TYR A 343 -19.30 11.82 3.27
N PRO A 344 -20.43 12.32 3.82
CA PRO A 344 -21.03 11.77 5.02
C PRO A 344 -21.47 10.31 4.87
N SER A 345 -20.67 9.37 5.38
CA SER A 345 -21.08 7.97 5.56
C SER A 345 -22.30 7.91 6.47
N GLY A 346 -23.41 7.39 5.94
CA GLY A 346 -24.66 7.26 6.67
C GLY A 346 -24.45 6.41 7.94
N ALA A 347 -24.77 6.99 9.10
CA ALA A 347 -25.02 6.38 10.41
C ALA A 347 -24.29 5.07 10.83
N SER A 348 -23.13 4.73 10.26
CA SER A 348 -22.32 3.61 10.74
C SER A 348 -21.66 4.04 12.05
N LYS A 349 -21.96 3.29 13.12
CA LYS A 349 -21.32 3.41 14.44
C LYS A 349 -19.81 3.15 14.41
N ASP A 350 -19.26 2.76 13.26
CA ASP A 350 -17.87 2.32 13.08
C ASP A 350 -16.95 3.42 12.51
N ARG A 351 -17.35 4.70 12.64
CA ARG A 351 -16.62 5.89 12.18
C ARG A 351 -15.20 6.03 12.74
N GLY A 352 -14.81 5.21 13.71
CA GLY A 352 -13.53 5.26 14.40
C GLY A 352 -12.52 4.17 14.04
N ALA A 353 -12.89 3.15 13.25
CA ALA A 353 -12.04 1.97 13.10
C ALA A 353 -10.88 2.17 12.11
N ASN A 354 -11.11 2.83 10.97
CA ASN A 354 -10.05 3.05 9.97
C ASN A 354 -10.24 4.37 9.20
N PRO A 355 -9.47 5.42 9.54
CA PRO A 355 -9.46 6.70 8.82
C PRO A 355 -9.24 6.60 7.30
N LEU A 356 -8.55 5.56 6.82
CA LEU A 356 -8.23 5.36 5.41
C LEU A 356 -9.30 4.58 4.62
N GLN A 357 -10.39 4.15 5.27
CA GLN A 357 -11.44 3.37 4.63
C GLN A 357 -12.08 4.10 3.43
N LEU A 358 -12.14 5.43 3.47
CA LEU A 358 -12.60 6.26 2.35
C LEU A 358 -11.86 5.92 1.05
N PHE A 359 -10.52 5.86 1.10
CA PHE A 359 -9.70 5.58 -0.08
C PHE A 359 -10.01 4.20 -0.68
N VAL A 360 -10.25 3.21 0.18
CA VAL A 360 -10.62 1.83 -0.22
C VAL A 360 -11.97 1.83 -0.93
N ILE A 361 -12.98 2.47 -0.35
CA ILE A 361 -14.33 2.54 -0.94
C ILE A 361 -14.27 3.18 -2.34
N ILE A 362 -13.56 4.29 -2.48
CA ILE A 362 -13.46 4.99 -3.77
C ILE A 362 -12.66 4.18 -4.78
N ARG A 363 -11.53 3.56 -4.39
CA ARG A 363 -10.77 2.66 -5.28
C ARG A 363 -11.67 1.56 -5.85
N ASP A 364 -12.43 0.89 -4.99
CA ASP A 364 -13.29 -0.23 -5.39
C ASP A 364 -14.43 0.24 -6.30
N PHE A 365 -15.01 1.40 -6.00
CA PHE A 365 -16.00 2.05 -6.86
C PHE A 365 -15.44 2.39 -8.25
N LEU A 366 -14.25 2.97 -8.33
CA LEU A 366 -13.59 3.25 -9.61
C LEU A 366 -13.34 1.97 -10.41
N GLY A 367 -12.96 0.86 -9.74
CA GLY A 367 -12.82 -0.44 -10.39
C GLY A 367 -14.14 -0.98 -10.96
N MET A 368 -15.26 -0.78 -10.24
CA MET A 368 -16.59 -1.12 -10.77
C MET A 368 -16.96 -0.25 -11.98
N VAL A 369 -16.67 1.04 -11.93
CA VAL A 369 -16.91 1.97 -13.04
C VAL A 369 -16.09 1.56 -14.28
N ASP A 370 -14.82 1.19 -14.10
CA ASP A 370 -13.97 0.69 -15.19
C ASP A 370 -14.54 -0.57 -15.83
N GLN A 371 -15.08 -1.50 -15.03
CA GLN A 371 -15.74 -2.70 -15.55
C GLN A 371 -16.97 -2.36 -16.41
N VAL A 372 -17.79 -1.41 -15.96
CA VAL A 372 -18.94 -0.92 -16.73
C VAL A 372 -18.48 -0.25 -18.04
N PHE A 373 -17.39 0.51 -18.03
CA PHE A 373 -16.81 1.10 -19.25
C PHE A 373 -16.48 0.05 -20.30
N VAL A 374 -15.83 -1.03 -19.88
CA VAL A 374 -15.49 -2.14 -20.77
C VAL A 374 -16.76 -2.79 -21.35
N ASP A 375 -17.81 -2.93 -20.55
CA ASP A 375 -19.07 -3.53 -20.99
C ASP A 375 -19.84 -2.64 -21.98
N VAL A 376 -19.91 -1.33 -21.73
CA VAL A 376 -20.50 -0.35 -22.65
C VAL A 376 -19.74 -0.33 -23.99
N ALA A 377 -18.40 -0.32 -23.95
CA ALA A 377 -17.56 -0.35 -25.15
C ALA A 377 -17.82 -1.63 -25.98
N ARG A 378 -17.89 -2.78 -25.32
CA ARG A 378 -18.17 -4.08 -25.96
C ARG A 378 -19.56 -4.13 -26.59
N ASN A 379 -20.56 -3.56 -25.92
CA ASN A 379 -21.93 -3.50 -26.44
C ASN A 379 -22.05 -2.59 -27.68
N LEU A 380 -21.31 -1.49 -27.72
CA LEU A 380 -21.24 -0.61 -28.90
C LEU A 380 -20.63 -1.34 -30.11
N GLN A 381 -19.59 -2.17 -29.90
CA GLN A 381 -18.98 -2.97 -30.95
C GLN A 381 -19.91 -4.08 -31.47
N LYS A 382 -20.60 -4.80 -30.57
CA LYS A 382 -21.58 -5.85 -30.94
C LYS A 382 -22.74 -5.31 -31.77
N ARG A 383 -23.21 -4.09 -31.46
CA ARG A 383 -24.26 -3.39 -32.22
C ARG A 383 -23.79 -2.96 -33.61
N LYS A 384 -22.48 -2.79 -33.82
CA LYS A 384 -21.89 -2.49 -35.13
C LYS A 384 -21.81 -3.73 -36.03
N THR A 385 -21.53 -4.91 -35.46
CA THR A 385 -21.45 -6.19 -36.20
C THR A 385 -22.81 -6.84 -36.48
N GLY A 386 -23.83 -6.59 -35.66
CA GLY A 386 -25.19 -7.12 -35.86
C GLY A 386 -26.01 -6.42 -36.96
N ALA A 387 -25.54 -5.29 -37.48
CA ALA A 387 -26.20 -4.56 -38.57
C ALA A 387 -25.85 -5.09 -39.97
N GLU A 388 -24.88 -6.00 -40.10
CA GLU A 388 -24.45 -6.58 -41.39
C GLU A 388 -25.03 -7.98 -41.67
N SER A 389 -25.77 -8.59 -40.73
CA SER A 389 -26.45 -9.87 -40.95
C SER A 389 -27.98 -9.71 -40.85
N GLY A 390 -28.58 -9.15 -41.90
CA GLY A 390 -30.03 -9.19 -42.10
C GLY A 390 -30.49 -10.61 -42.44
N GLY A 391 -31.50 -11.13 -41.74
CA GLY A 391 -32.09 -12.42 -42.08
C GLY A 391 -33.17 -12.94 -41.13
N LEU A 392 -34.42 -12.63 -41.49
CA LEU A 392 -35.68 -13.35 -41.24
C LEU A 392 -36.30 -13.36 -39.83
N SER A 393 -37.49 -12.76 -39.82
CA SER A 393 -38.53 -12.68 -38.80
C SER A 393 -39.17 -14.02 -38.44
N SER A 394 -39.70 -14.14 -37.22
CA SER A 394 -40.82 -15.03 -36.88
C SER A 394 -41.72 -14.38 -35.82
N PRO A 395 -43.06 -14.53 -35.89
CA PRO A 395 -44.01 -13.72 -35.14
C PRO A 395 -44.52 -14.45 -33.90
N TYR A 396 -44.28 -13.92 -32.71
CA TYR A 396 -45.07 -14.26 -31.52
C TYR A 396 -45.15 -13.06 -30.58
N SER A 397 -46.35 -12.47 -30.50
CA SER A 397 -46.73 -11.54 -29.43
C SER A 397 -46.99 -12.32 -28.14
N PRO A 398 -46.76 -11.70 -26.97
CA PRO A 398 -47.90 -11.57 -26.06
C PRO A 398 -48.01 -10.21 -25.35
N ALA A 399 -49.27 -9.82 -25.20
CA ALA A 399 -49.91 -9.05 -24.14
C ALA A 399 -49.26 -7.76 -23.58
N THR A 400 -50.01 -6.68 -23.81
CA THR A 400 -50.09 -5.39 -23.11
C THR A 400 -49.45 -5.36 -21.72
N ARG A 401 -48.35 -4.61 -21.57
CA ARG A 401 -47.81 -4.19 -20.27
C ARG A 401 -47.88 -2.67 -20.16
N ILE A 402 -48.42 -2.21 -19.04
CA ILE A 402 -48.53 -0.81 -18.67
C ILE A 402 -47.12 -0.19 -18.60
N PRO A 403 -46.86 0.99 -19.19
CA PRO A 403 -45.55 1.61 -19.12
C PRO A 403 -45.32 2.12 -17.69
N VAL A 404 -44.37 1.54 -16.96
CA VAL A 404 -43.79 2.21 -15.80
C VAL A 404 -42.82 3.25 -16.35
N LYS A 405 -43.20 4.53 -16.23
CA LYS A 405 -42.34 5.66 -16.61
C LYS A 405 -41.04 5.58 -15.82
N SER A 406 -39.92 5.45 -16.52
CA SER A 406 -38.59 5.71 -15.97
C SER A 406 -38.55 7.15 -15.46
N PRO A 407 -38.01 7.42 -14.25
CA PRO A 407 -37.96 8.77 -13.74
C PRO A 407 -36.91 9.58 -14.51
N ASP A 408 -37.25 10.81 -14.87
CA ASP A 408 -36.49 11.68 -15.78
C ASP A 408 -35.21 12.20 -15.11
N LEU A 409 -34.12 11.43 -15.24
CA LEU A 409 -32.78 11.77 -14.72
C LEU A 409 -32.08 12.85 -15.56
N THR A 410 -32.58 13.16 -16.76
CA THR A 410 -31.93 14.00 -17.78
C THR A 410 -31.81 15.48 -17.40
N ALA A 411 -32.68 15.98 -16.52
CA ALA A 411 -32.69 17.40 -16.10
C ALA A 411 -31.49 17.78 -15.22
N HIS A 412 -30.93 16.82 -14.47
CA HIS A 412 -29.82 17.09 -13.53
C HIS A 412 -28.44 17.08 -14.21
N PHE A 413 -28.32 16.46 -15.39
CA PHE A 413 -27.07 16.43 -16.17
C PHE A 413 -26.84 17.66 -17.05
N THR A 414 -27.84 18.55 -17.19
CA THR A 414 -27.84 19.65 -18.16
C THR A 414 -27.76 21.05 -17.54
N SER A 415 -27.73 21.16 -16.21
CA SER A 415 -27.76 22.46 -15.51
C SER A 415 -26.35 23.00 -15.25
N ASP A 416 -25.71 23.58 -16.28
CA ASP A 416 -24.62 24.53 -16.11
C ASP A 416 -25.25 25.89 -15.73
N LYS A 417 -25.49 26.14 -14.44
CA LYS A 417 -25.73 27.51 -13.97
C LYS A 417 -24.39 28.24 -13.91
N SER A 418 -24.07 28.93 -15.00
CA SER A 418 -23.10 30.03 -15.01
C SER A 418 -23.53 31.09 -13.99
N MET A 419 -22.92 31.10 -12.81
CA MET A 419 -22.96 32.23 -11.89
C MET A 419 -21.63 32.96 -12.01
N THR A 420 -21.57 33.84 -13.00
CA THR A 420 -20.62 34.95 -13.07
C THR A 420 -21.14 36.09 -12.21
N SER A 421 -20.55 36.30 -11.03
CA SER A 421 -20.44 37.62 -10.39
C SER A 421 -19.40 37.58 -9.27
N THR A 422 -18.23 38.11 -9.60
CA THR A 422 -17.35 38.99 -8.82
C THR A 422 -17.64 39.13 -7.32
N SER A 423 -16.69 38.69 -6.48
CA SER A 423 -16.13 39.55 -5.42
C SER A 423 -14.74 39.04 -5.05
N SER A 424 -13.77 39.94 -5.18
CA SER A 424 -12.41 39.84 -4.68
C SER A 424 -12.44 39.55 -3.18
N ASP A 425 -11.76 38.49 -2.75
CA ASP A 425 -10.93 38.52 -1.54
C ASP A 425 -9.95 37.34 -1.60
N SER A 426 -8.71 37.73 -1.83
CA SER A 426 -7.51 36.93 -1.69
C SER A 426 -7.26 36.69 -0.21
N GLU A 427 -7.39 35.44 0.24
CA GLU A 427 -6.60 34.93 1.34
C GLU A 427 -5.88 33.67 0.87
N ASP A 428 -4.61 33.87 0.57
CA ASP A 428 -3.61 32.82 0.47
C ASP A 428 -3.48 32.11 1.82
N GLY A 429 -3.58 30.78 1.76
CA GLY A 429 -3.09 29.92 2.82
C GLY A 429 -3.78 28.58 2.86
N PHE A 430 -3.41 27.63 1.98
CA PHE A 430 -3.73 26.20 2.19
C PHE A 430 -2.64 25.28 1.64
#